data_AF-A0A2N3AE23-F1
#
_entry.id   AF-A0A2N3AE23-F1
#
_cell.length_a   1.000
_cell.length_b   1.000
_cell.length_c   1.000
_cell.angle_alpha   90.00
_cell.angle_beta   90.00
_cell.angle_gamma   90.00
#
_symmetry.space_group_name_H-M   'P 1'
#
loop_
_entity.id
_entity.type
_entity.pdbx_description
1 polymer ?
#
loop_
_entity_poly.entity_id
_entity_poly.type
_entity_poly.pdbx_seq_one_letter_code
_entity_poly.pdbx_strand_id
1 'polypeptide(L)'
;MKHCFNSFLGCLIVCLMISCNKTEDPSDTIQPFITMKGDNPVWIRVGEAYTEPGAHAWDVNELGDTISISNMLTIDNNVNTDIIGGYRVIYNVKDASGNEAKPVVRNVYVNIF
;
A
#
# COMPACT_ATOMS: atom_id res chain seq x y z
N MET A 1 -22.00 -7.42 5.12
CA MET A 1 -23.09 -6.42 4.94
C MET A 1 -23.94 -6.34 6.20
N LYS A 2 -23.59 -5.48 7.17
CA LYS A 2 -24.50 -5.22 8.30
C LYS A 2 -25.51 -4.17 7.83
N HIS A 3 -26.75 -4.62 7.66
CA HIS A 3 -27.89 -3.77 7.35
C HIS A 3 -28.03 -2.67 8.40
N CYS A 4 -27.89 -1.42 7.99
CA CYS A 4 -28.23 -0.27 8.82
C CYS A 4 -29.77 -0.15 8.84
N PHE A 5 -30.41 -0.73 9.86
CA PHE A 5 -31.86 -0.64 10.03
C PHE A 5 -32.19 0.72 10.64
N ASN A 6 -32.41 1.72 9.78
CA ASN A 6 -32.89 3.02 10.22
C ASN A 6 -34.41 2.92 10.47
N SER A 7 -34.77 2.62 11.71
CA SER A 7 -36.09 2.93 12.25
C SER A 7 -35.87 3.64 13.57
N PHE A 8 -36.19 4.93 13.65
CA PHE A 8 -37.35 5.33 14.42
C PHE A 8 -37.66 6.80 14.17
N LEU A 9 -38.95 7.01 13.96
CA LEU A 9 -39.66 8.27 13.79
C LEU A 9 -39.60 9.08 15.09
N GLY A 10 -39.11 10.32 15.03
CA GLY A 10 -39.45 11.41 15.95
C GLY A 10 -38.58 11.59 17.19
N CYS A 11 -37.60 12.51 17.14
CA CYS A 11 -37.37 13.50 18.20
C CYS A 11 -36.44 14.60 17.68
N LEU A 12 -36.84 15.85 17.88
CA LEU A 12 -36.12 17.05 17.49
C LEU A 12 -35.05 17.35 18.57
N ILE A 13 -33.85 17.73 18.12
CA ILE A 13 -32.74 18.40 18.84
C ILE A 13 -31.72 17.50 19.59
N VAL A 14 -30.45 17.80 19.25
CA VAL A 14 -29.17 17.64 19.98
C VAL A 14 -28.32 16.40 19.66
N CYS A 15 -27.38 16.65 18.74
CA CYS A 15 -25.95 16.35 18.86
C CYS A 15 -25.55 14.97 19.38
N LEU A 16 -24.99 14.14 18.50
CA LEU A 16 -23.58 13.76 18.58
C LEU A 16 -23.26 12.92 17.36
N MET A 17 -22.18 13.28 16.67
CA MET A 17 -21.28 12.38 15.96
C MET A 17 -21.82 10.96 15.82
N ILE A 18 -22.38 10.60 14.65
CA ILE A 18 -22.21 9.21 14.19
C ILE A 18 -20.73 9.13 13.78
N SER A 19 -19.87 9.16 14.81
CA SER A 19 -18.62 8.45 14.75
C SER A 19 -19.06 7.02 14.53
N CYS A 20 -19.06 6.62 13.25
CA CYS A 20 -18.88 5.22 12.94
C CYS A 20 -17.54 4.87 13.58
N ASN A 21 -17.57 4.46 14.85
CA ASN A 21 -16.43 3.82 15.47
C ASN A 21 -16.24 2.56 14.65
N LYS A 22 -15.36 2.66 13.65
CA LYS A 22 -14.71 1.52 13.03
C LYS A 22 -14.02 0.84 14.20
N THR A 23 -14.69 -0.17 14.75
CA THR A 23 -14.07 -1.09 15.69
C THR A 23 -12.86 -1.65 14.94
N GLU A 24 -11.67 -1.20 15.33
CA GLU A 24 -10.43 -1.80 14.89
C GLU A 24 -10.49 -3.24 15.35
N ASP A 25 -10.45 -4.18 14.40
CA ASP A 25 -10.66 -5.58 14.70
C ASP A 25 -9.40 -6.12 15.36
N PRO A 26 -9.43 -6.47 16.66
CA PRO A 26 -8.21 -6.75 17.39
C PRO A 26 -7.67 -8.17 17.15
N SER A 27 -7.98 -8.84 16.02
CA SER A 27 -7.30 -10.08 15.65
C SER A 27 -7.09 -10.32 14.14
N ASP A 28 -6.98 -9.28 13.33
CA ASP A 28 -6.51 -9.48 11.96
C ASP A 28 -5.00 -9.79 11.95
N THR A 29 -4.66 -10.96 11.42
CA THR A 29 -3.30 -11.50 11.34
C THR A 29 -2.89 -11.82 9.90
N ILE A 30 -3.72 -11.42 8.92
CA ILE A 30 -3.48 -11.74 7.53
C ILE A 30 -2.42 -10.78 6.99
N GLN A 31 -1.38 -11.34 6.39
CA GLN A 31 -0.32 -10.53 5.80
C GLN A 31 -0.79 -9.92 4.48
N PRO A 32 -0.63 -8.60 4.27
CA PRO A 32 -0.91 -7.97 2.99
C PRO A 32 0.11 -8.41 1.92
N PHE A 33 -0.21 -8.17 0.64
CA PHE A 33 0.69 -8.46 -0.47
C PHE A 33 0.81 -7.30 -1.46
N ILE A 34 1.96 -7.25 -2.14
CA ILE A 34 2.34 -6.17 -3.06
C ILE A 34 2.46 -6.72 -4.48
N THR A 35 1.89 -6.01 -5.44
CA THR A 35 2.07 -6.26 -6.88
C THR A 35 2.81 -5.09 -7.52
N MET A 36 4.08 -5.30 -7.90
CA MET A 36 4.91 -4.29 -8.57
C MET A 36 4.36 -3.95 -9.95
N LYS A 37 4.43 -2.67 -10.35
CA LYS A 37 4.12 -2.20 -11.72
C LYS A 37 5.40 -1.98 -12.50
N GLY A 38 5.47 -2.36 -13.77
CA GLY A 38 6.64 -2.12 -14.62
C GLY A 38 7.77 -3.12 -14.42
N ASP A 39 8.88 -2.92 -15.13
CA ASP A 39 9.94 -3.93 -15.27
C ASP A 39 10.75 -4.17 -14.00
N ASN A 40 11.33 -5.37 -13.91
CA ASN A 40 12.32 -5.73 -12.91
C ASN A 40 13.23 -6.85 -13.47
N PRO A 41 14.52 -6.59 -13.73
CA PRO A 41 15.24 -5.35 -13.46
C PRO A 41 14.90 -4.21 -14.43
N VAL A 42 15.20 -2.97 -14.01
CA VAL A 42 15.20 -1.78 -14.88
C VAL A 42 16.64 -1.45 -15.26
N TRP A 43 16.88 -1.12 -16.52
CA TRP A 43 18.18 -0.67 -17.04
C TRP A 43 18.09 0.79 -17.48
N ILE A 44 19.03 1.61 -17.02
CA ILE A 44 19.03 3.06 -17.24
C ILE A 44 20.44 3.49 -17.67
N ARG A 45 20.53 4.42 -18.61
CA ARG A 45 21.81 5.06 -18.92
C ARG A 45 22.20 6.02 -17.80
N VAL A 46 23.49 6.14 -17.52
CA VAL A 46 24.00 7.19 -16.63
C VAL A 46 23.52 8.57 -17.07
N GLY A 47 22.97 9.34 -16.13
CA GLY A 47 22.39 10.68 -16.34
C GLY A 47 20.96 10.69 -16.89
N GLU A 48 20.36 9.56 -17.25
CA GLU A 48 18.94 9.52 -17.64
C GLU A 48 18.01 9.60 -16.42
N ALA A 49 16.81 10.13 -16.65
CA ALA A 49 15.80 10.23 -15.60
C ALA A 49 15.23 8.85 -15.25
N TYR A 50 15.10 8.58 -13.95
CA TYR A 50 14.35 7.44 -13.43
C TYR A 50 13.02 7.90 -12.84
N THR A 51 11.92 7.41 -13.42
CA THR A 51 10.57 7.59 -12.85
C THR A 51 10.11 6.25 -12.32
N GLU A 52 9.80 6.19 -11.02
CA GLU A 52 9.35 4.99 -10.34
C GLU A 52 7.88 4.65 -10.70
N PRO A 53 7.60 3.51 -11.38
CA PRO A 53 6.24 3.11 -11.76
C PRO A 53 5.30 2.78 -10.59
N GLY A 54 5.84 2.54 -9.39
CA GLY A 54 5.09 2.22 -8.18
C GLY A 54 4.65 0.76 -8.10
N ALA A 55 3.69 0.51 -7.21
CA ALA A 55 3.07 -0.80 -7.01
C ALA A 55 1.60 -0.64 -6.59
N HIS A 56 0.87 -1.76 -6.54
CA HIS A 56 -0.39 -1.88 -5.80
C HIS A 56 -0.16 -2.72 -4.54
N ALA A 57 -0.88 -2.41 -3.48
CA ALA A 57 -0.93 -3.21 -2.26
C ALA A 57 -2.37 -3.64 -1.95
N TRP A 58 -2.50 -4.86 -1.46
CA TRP A 58 -3.76 -5.52 -1.21
C TRP A 58 -3.72 -6.24 0.13
N ASP A 59 -4.88 -6.35 0.74
CA ASP A 59 -5.08 -7.09 1.97
C ASP A 59 -6.38 -7.89 1.89
N VAL A 60 -6.51 -8.94 2.69
CA VAL A 60 -7.73 -9.75 2.79
C VAL A 60 -8.35 -9.52 4.16
N ASN A 61 -9.54 -8.92 4.18
CA ASN A 61 -10.24 -8.67 5.43
C ASN A 61 -10.83 -9.96 6.03
N GLU A 62 -11.40 -9.86 7.22
CA GLU A 62 -11.99 -11.00 7.93
C GLU A 62 -13.16 -11.68 7.21
N LEU A 63 -13.81 -10.99 6.27
CA LEU A 63 -14.87 -11.56 5.43
C LEU A 63 -14.31 -12.37 4.25
N GLY A 64 -12.99 -12.37 4.06
CA GLY A 64 -12.32 -12.99 2.92
C GLY A 64 -12.28 -12.09 1.67
N ASP A 65 -12.70 -10.83 1.77
CA ASP A 65 -12.68 -9.90 0.64
C ASP A 65 -11.27 -9.31 0.46
N THR A 66 -10.78 -9.29 -0.78
CA THR A 66 -9.54 -8.57 -1.12
C THR A 66 -9.83 -7.07 -1.30
N ILE A 67 -9.18 -6.24 -0.50
CA ILE A 67 -9.30 -4.78 -0.53
C ILE A 67 -7.97 -4.13 -0.92
N SER A 68 -8.03 -2.96 -1.57
CA SER A 68 -6.83 -2.17 -1.85
C SER A 68 -6.43 -1.36 -0.64
N ILE A 69 -5.16 -1.46 -0.26
CA ILE A 69 -4.51 -0.64 0.76
C ILE A 69 -3.31 0.13 0.16
N SER A 70 -3.35 0.40 -1.14
CA SER A 70 -2.25 1.04 -1.88
C SER A 70 -1.89 2.44 -1.35
N ASN A 71 -2.78 3.10 -0.62
CA ASN A 71 -2.51 4.36 0.06
C ASN A 71 -1.57 4.22 1.29
N MET A 72 -1.38 3.00 1.79
CA MET A 72 -0.44 2.67 2.88
C MET A 72 0.91 2.17 2.34
N LEU A 73 1.06 2.05 1.02
CA LEU A 73 2.30 1.64 0.38
C LEU A 73 3.40 2.68 0.64
N THR A 74 4.55 2.20 1.07
CA THR A 74 5.78 2.99 1.19
C THR A 74 6.80 2.47 0.18
N ILE A 75 7.49 3.39 -0.48
CA ILE A 75 8.51 3.09 -1.49
C ILE A 75 9.80 3.77 -1.05
N ASP A 76 10.78 2.98 -0.65
CA ASP A 76 12.14 3.46 -0.40
C ASP A 76 12.92 3.42 -1.71
N ASN A 77 13.22 4.59 -2.26
CA ASN A 77 13.91 4.76 -3.53
C ASN A 77 15.14 5.66 -3.34
N ASN A 78 16.32 5.05 -3.44
CA ASN A 78 17.61 5.70 -3.34
C ASN A 78 18.42 5.64 -4.64
N VAL A 79 17.75 5.41 -5.78
CA VAL A 79 18.41 5.32 -7.08
C VAL A 79 19.09 6.64 -7.43
N ASN A 80 20.41 6.60 -7.61
CA ASN A 80 21.19 7.73 -8.11
C ASN A 80 21.60 7.45 -9.56
N THR A 81 20.96 8.13 -10.52
CA THR A 81 21.21 7.90 -11.95
C THR A 81 22.49 8.52 -12.46
N ASP A 82 23.15 9.39 -11.69
CA ASP A 82 24.44 10.00 -12.07
C ASP A 82 25.63 9.08 -11.77
N ILE A 83 25.42 8.00 -11.02
CA ILE A 83 26.46 7.06 -10.60
C ILE A 83 26.13 5.67 -11.13
N ILE A 84 27.01 5.13 -11.97
CA ILE A 84 26.96 3.75 -12.48
C ILE A 84 26.94 2.79 -11.29
N GLY A 85 26.00 1.85 -11.29
CA GLY A 85 25.84 0.91 -10.19
C GLY A 85 24.50 0.18 -10.18
N GLY A 86 24.40 -0.78 -9.26
CA GLY A 86 23.14 -1.46 -8.95
C GLY A 86 22.48 -0.83 -7.72
N TYR A 87 21.19 -0.52 -7.87
CA TYR A 87 20.34 0.08 -6.84
C TYR A 87 19.13 -0.81 -6.58
N ARG A 88 18.52 -0.62 -5.40
CA ARG A 88 17.33 -1.35 -4.99
C ARG A 88 16.25 -0.37 -4.57
N VAL A 89 15.08 -0.49 -5.20
CA VAL A 89 13.86 0.16 -4.73
C VAL A 89 13.06 -0.85 -3.94
N ILE A 90 12.71 -0.54 -2.69
CA ILE A 90 12.06 -1.46 -1.77
C ILE A 90 10.62 -0.98 -1.54
N TYR A 91 9.66 -1.88 -1.77
CA TYR A 91 8.24 -1.65 -1.54
C TYR A 91 7.83 -2.36 -0.26
N ASN A 92 7.25 -1.60 0.67
CA ASN A 92 6.70 -2.12 1.91
C ASN A 92 5.27 -1.63 2.09
N VAL A 93 4.46 -2.44 2.75
CA VAL A 93 3.14 -2.03 3.21
C VAL A 93 2.86 -2.68 4.56
N LYS A 94 2.22 -1.93 5.43
CA LYS A 94 1.68 -2.39 6.71
C LYS A 94 0.18 -2.05 6.70
N ASP A 95 -0.66 -3.02 7.03
CA ASP A 95 -2.09 -2.78 7.15
C ASP A 95 -2.44 -1.99 8.43
N ALA A 96 -3.73 -1.76 8.69
CA ALA A 96 -4.17 -1.04 9.88
C ALA A 96 -3.96 -1.83 11.19
N SER A 97 -3.88 -3.16 11.09
CA SER A 97 -3.74 -4.11 12.20
C SER A 97 -2.28 -4.31 12.59
N GLY A 98 -1.35 -3.84 11.75
CA GLY A 98 0.09 -3.89 11.96
C GLY A 98 0.81 -5.02 11.21
N ASN A 99 0.12 -5.82 10.40
CA ASN A 99 0.76 -6.89 9.64
C ASN A 99 1.54 -6.30 8.47
N GLU A 100 2.79 -6.75 8.30
CA GLU A 100 3.70 -6.28 7.27
C GLU A 100 3.71 -7.23 6.09
N ALA A 101 3.65 -6.73 4.86
CA ALA A 101 3.87 -7.55 3.67
C ALA A 101 5.31 -8.05 3.58
N LYS A 102 5.52 -9.15 2.84
CA LYS A 102 6.87 -9.48 2.36
C LYS A 102 7.36 -8.33 1.46
N PRO A 103 8.52 -7.72 1.75
CA PRO A 103 9.03 -6.64 0.92
C PRO A 103 9.24 -7.11 -0.50
N VAL A 104 8.82 -6.29 -1.45
CA VAL A 104 9.12 -6.50 -2.87
C VAL A 104 10.31 -5.61 -3.23
N VAL A 105 11.21 -6.10 -4.09
CA VAL A 105 12.44 -5.38 -4.46
C VAL A 105 12.53 -5.25 -5.97
N ARG A 106 12.65 -4.01 -6.46
CA ARG A 106 13.07 -3.73 -7.83
C ARG A 106 14.57 -3.50 -7.88
N ASN A 107 15.24 -4.21 -8.77
CA ASN A 107 16.63 -3.94 -9.10
C ASN A 107 16.70 -2.91 -10.23
N VAL A 108 17.51 -1.88 -10.04
CA VAL A 108 17.78 -0.84 -11.04
C VAL A 108 19.27 -0.82 -11.33
N TYR A 109 19.65 -0.91 -12.59
CA TYR A 109 21.04 -0.88 -13.03
C TYR A 109 21.31 0.36 -13.87
N VAL A 110 22.23 1.18 -13.40
CA VAL A 110 22.73 2.37 -14.11
C VAL A 110 24.03 1.98 -14.81
N ASN A 111 24.10 2.13 -16.13
CA ASN A 111 25.28 1.76 -16.95
C ASN A 111 25.56 2.78 -18.07
N ILE A 112 26.61 2.58 -18.86
CA ILE A 112 27.01 3.48 -19.96
C ILE A 112 26.50 3.09 -21.35
N PHE A 113 25.86 1.92 -21.45
CA PHE A 113 25.66 1.12 -22.67
C PHE A 113 26.96 0.72 -23.40
#